data_AF-A0A7Y9E6H9-F1
#
_entry.id   AF-A0A7Y9E6H9-F1
#
_cell.length_a   1.000
_cell.length_b   1.000
_cell.length_c   1.000
_cell.angle_alpha   90.00
_cell.angle_beta   90.00
_cell.angle_gamma   90.00
#
_symmetry.space_group_name_H-M   'P 1'
#
loop_
_entity.id
_entity.type
_entity.pdbx_description
1 polymer ?
#
loop_
_entity_poly.entity_id
_entity_poly.type
_entity_poly.pdbx_seq_one_letter_code
_entity_poly.pdbx_strand_id
1 'polypeptide(L)'
;MAAPALVALAHGSRDPRSAATITALVDEVRAMRPDLRIEKAFLELAKPSFQTVVDRLVKAGYDEIVVVPLLLTEAYHAKVDVPRAVAEATARHEGLRIRTTSILGLEACFLEVLDVRMRDALRAARVRELDALVLAAAGSSDALANQTVARLARVWGQRHKLPVSAAFASAAPPAAGEAVRAFRAEGRRHIAVASLFLAPGFLPDRAAELALEAGAIAVSDPLGAHPELARIILARYAVGAVELVPV
;
A
#
# COMPACT_ATOMS: atom_id res chain seq x y z
N MET A 1 -17.82 -15.88 -22.09
CA MET A 1 -17.87 -14.62 -21.33
C MET A 1 -16.44 -14.09 -21.25
N ALA A 2 -16.23 -12.79 -21.43
CA ALA A 2 -14.92 -12.18 -21.25
C ALA A 2 -14.56 -12.21 -19.75
N ALA A 3 -13.28 -12.27 -19.40
CA ALA A 3 -12.88 -12.17 -18.01
C ALA A 3 -13.31 -10.79 -17.43
N PRO A 4 -13.77 -10.72 -16.16
CA PRO A 4 -14.10 -9.45 -15.52
C PRO A 4 -12.96 -8.45 -15.61
N ALA A 5 -13.25 -7.17 -15.86
CA ALA A 5 -12.20 -6.15 -15.84
C ALA A 5 -11.66 -5.96 -14.41
N LEU A 6 -10.36 -5.75 -14.26
CA LEU A 6 -9.71 -5.41 -13.00
C LEU A 6 -9.64 -3.88 -12.85
N VAL A 7 -10.19 -3.36 -11.77
CA VAL A 7 -9.98 -1.96 -11.36
C VAL A 7 -9.11 -1.93 -10.10
N ALA A 8 -7.87 -1.48 -10.27
CA ALA A 8 -6.93 -1.23 -9.17
C ALA A 8 -7.25 0.13 -8.56
N LEU A 9 -7.92 0.12 -7.41
CA LEU A 9 -8.50 1.30 -6.80
C LEU A 9 -7.60 1.84 -5.68
N ALA A 10 -6.89 2.93 -5.96
CA ALA A 10 -6.15 3.66 -4.95
C ALA A 10 -7.04 4.72 -4.29
N HIS A 11 -6.67 5.17 -3.09
CA HIS A 11 -7.33 6.32 -2.47
C HIS A 11 -7.11 7.60 -3.32
N GLY A 12 -5.85 7.82 -3.71
CA GLY A 12 -5.41 9.00 -4.44
C GLY A 12 -4.71 10.01 -3.53
N SER A 13 -3.94 10.89 -4.15
CA SER A 13 -3.11 11.88 -3.47
C SER A 13 -2.91 13.06 -4.40
N ARG A 14 -2.74 14.25 -3.81
CA ARG A 14 -2.33 15.45 -4.55
C ARG A 14 -0.89 15.39 -5.03
N ASP A 15 -0.08 14.49 -4.45
CA ASP A 15 1.30 14.28 -4.87
C ASP A 15 1.36 13.48 -6.19
N PRO A 16 1.92 14.05 -7.27
CA PRO A 16 2.00 13.36 -8.56
C PRO A 16 2.84 12.08 -8.52
N ARG A 17 3.81 11.95 -7.61
CA ARG A 17 4.63 10.74 -7.43
C ARG A 17 3.78 9.56 -6.98
N SER A 18 2.71 9.82 -6.22
CA SER A 18 1.77 8.79 -5.81
C SER A 18 1.04 8.22 -7.02
N ALA A 19 0.44 9.07 -7.86
CA ALA A 19 -0.25 8.63 -9.07
C ALA A 19 0.70 7.94 -10.07
N ALA A 20 1.94 8.43 -10.21
CA ALA A 20 2.97 7.78 -11.01
C ALA A 20 3.29 6.37 -10.49
N THR A 21 3.41 6.19 -9.18
CA THR A 21 3.66 4.88 -8.55
C THR A 21 2.52 3.91 -8.80
N ILE A 22 1.26 4.34 -8.65
CA ILE A 22 0.10 3.49 -8.94
C ILE A 22 0.05 3.11 -10.44
N THR A 23 0.45 4.03 -11.31
CA THR A 23 0.56 3.74 -12.75
C THR A 23 1.58 2.65 -13.01
N ALA A 24 2.80 2.80 -12.50
CA ALA A 24 3.85 1.81 -12.64
C ALA A 24 3.45 0.45 -12.05
N LEU A 25 2.76 0.43 -10.89
CA LEU A 25 2.28 -0.81 -10.30
C LEU A 25 1.21 -1.50 -11.17
N VAL A 26 0.31 -0.74 -11.79
CA VAL A 26 -0.66 -1.29 -12.73
C VAL A 26 0.01 -1.79 -14.01
N ASP A 27 1.08 -1.14 -14.45
CA ASP A 27 1.86 -1.60 -15.60
C ASP A 27 2.59 -2.92 -15.30
N GLU A 28 3.08 -3.12 -14.07
CA GLU A 28 3.60 -4.43 -13.61
C GLU A 28 2.52 -5.53 -13.65
N VAL A 29 1.30 -5.23 -13.20
CA VAL A 29 0.17 -6.17 -13.28
C VAL A 29 -0.15 -6.51 -14.74
N ARG A 30 -0.15 -5.49 -15.62
CA ARG A 30 -0.42 -5.68 -17.06
C ARG A 30 0.67 -6.49 -17.75
N ALA A 31 1.93 -6.32 -17.35
CA ALA A 31 3.03 -7.14 -17.86
C ALA A 31 2.86 -8.63 -17.51
N MET A 32 2.31 -8.93 -16.32
CA MET A 32 2.03 -10.30 -15.90
C MET A 32 0.76 -10.91 -16.52
N ARG A 33 -0.24 -10.08 -16.85
CA ARG A 33 -1.53 -10.49 -17.43
C ARG A 33 -1.92 -9.57 -18.61
N PRO A 34 -1.24 -9.69 -19.76
CA PRO A 34 -1.49 -8.84 -20.93
C PRO A 34 -2.88 -9.07 -21.55
N ASP A 35 -3.49 -10.22 -21.26
CA ASP A 35 -4.83 -10.62 -21.68
C ASP A 35 -5.95 -9.95 -20.86
N LEU A 36 -5.64 -9.43 -19.66
CA LEU A 36 -6.62 -8.89 -18.74
C LEU A 36 -6.81 -7.37 -18.95
N ARG A 37 -8.07 -6.92 -18.98
CA ARG A 37 -8.36 -5.48 -18.94
C ARG A 37 -8.12 -4.95 -17.54
N ILE A 38 -7.07 -4.14 -17.39
CA ILE A 38 -6.66 -3.57 -16.11
C ILE A 38 -6.67 -2.05 -16.19
N GLU A 39 -7.46 -1.43 -15.30
CA GLU A 39 -7.59 0.01 -15.14
C GLU A 39 -7.13 0.45 -13.75
N LYS A 40 -6.51 1.63 -13.67
CA LYS A 40 -6.28 2.33 -12.41
C LYS A 40 -7.42 3.30 -12.15
N ALA A 41 -7.86 3.39 -10.91
CA ALA A 41 -8.84 4.37 -10.47
C ALA A 41 -8.44 4.99 -9.13
N PHE A 42 -8.96 6.18 -8.87
CA PHE A 42 -8.79 6.87 -7.60
C PHE A 42 -10.15 7.17 -6.98
N LEU A 43 -10.26 7.00 -5.65
CA LEU A 43 -11.43 7.41 -4.89
C LEU A 43 -11.56 8.94 -4.90
N GLU A 44 -10.45 9.63 -4.65
CA GLU A 44 -10.38 11.08 -4.55
C GLU A 44 -8.99 11.63 -4.92
N LEU A 45 -8.86 12.96 -4.96
CA LEU A 45 -7.60 13.71 -5.09
C LEU A 45 -6.76 13.50 -6.36
N ALA A 46 -7.05 12.47 -7.15
CA ALA A 46 -6.36 12.11 -8.38
C ALA A 46 -7.35 11.64 -9.45
N LYS A 47 -6.88 11.56 -10.70
CA LYS A 47 -7.68 11.15 -11.85
C LYS A 47 -7.04 9.94 -12.55
N PRO A 48 -7.84 9.06 -13.18
CA PRO A 48 -9.31 9.13 -13.31
C PRO A 48 -10.04 8.72 -12.02
N SER A 49 -11.24 9.27 -11.80
CA SER A 49 -12.09 8.83 -10.69
C SER A 49 -12.63 7.43 -10.94
N PHE A 50 -12.98 6.72 -9.87
CA PHE A 50 -13.60 5.39 -9.95
C PHE A 50 -14.83 5.38 -10.87
N GLN A 51 -15.73 6.36 -10.72
CA GLN A 51 -16.94 6.46 -11.55
C GLN A 51 -16.60 6.60 -13.05
N THR A 52 -15.66 7.48 -13.39
CA THR A 52 -15.23 7.66 -14.79
C THR A 52 -14.61 6.40 -15.38
N VAL A 53 -13.91 5.60 -14.59
CA VAL A 53 -13.34 4.31 -15.05
C VAL A 53 -14.44 3.30 -15.31
N VAL A 54 -15.41 3.17 -14.39
CA VAL A 54 -16.56 2.27 -14.56
C VAL A 54 -17.36 2.65 -15.81
N ASP A 55 -17.68 3.93 -16.00
CA ASP A 55 -18.44 4.40 -17.17
C ASP A 55 -17.74 4.02 -18.50
N ARG A 56 -16.41 4.08 -18.54
CA ARG A 56 -15.61 3.68 -19.70
C ARG A 56 -15.63 2.17 -19.93
N LEU A 57 -15.56 1.38 -18.86
CA LEU A 57 -15.61 -0.08 -18.95
C LEU A 57 -16.98 -0.57 -19.43
N VAL A 58 -18.06 -0.01 -18.90
CA VAL A 58 -19.43 -0.31 -19.36
C VAL A 58 -19.60 0.07 -20.83
N LYS A 59 -19.14 1.26 -21.25
CA LYS A 59 -19.17 1.67 -22.66
C LYS A 59 -18.36 0.73 -23.56
N ALA A 60 -17.31 0.10 -23.03
CA ALA A 60 -16.50 -0.89 -23.74
C ALA A 60 -17.11 -2.31 -23.72
N GLY A 61 -18.30 -2.50 -23.14
CA GLY A 61 -19.03 -3.76 -23.12
C GLY A 61 -18.73 -4.67 -21.94
N TYR A 62 -18.08 -4.19 -20.88
CA TYR A 62 -17.89 -4.97 -19.66
C TYR A 62 -19.12 -4.88 -18.76
N ASP A 63 -19.67 -6.05 -18.43
CA ASP A 63 -20.79 -6.27 -17.50
C ASP A 63 -20.33 -6.84 -16.14
N GLU A 64 -19.06 -7.22 -16.02
CA GLU A 64 -18.41 -7.70 -14.80
C GLU A 64 -17.12 -6.92 -14.50
N ILE A 65 -17.00 -6.42 -13.27
CA ILE A 65 -15.82 -5.69 -12.77
C ILE A 65 -15.40 -6.26 -11.42
N VAL A 66 -14.10 -6.52 -11.26
CA VAL A 66 -13.46 -6.82 -9.98
C VAL A 66 -12.64 -5.61 -9.53
N VAL A 67 -12.98 -5.08 -8.36
CA VAL A 67 -12.29 -3.94 -7.74
C VAL A 67 -11.32 -4.45 -6.70
N VAL A 68 -10.03 -4.14 -6.88
CA VAL A 68 -8.97 -4.46 -5.92
C VAL A 68 -8.52 -3.16 -5.23
N PRO A 69 -8.89 -2.93 -3.96
CA PRO A 69 -8.45 -1.74 -3.23
C PRO A 69 -6.97 -1.81 -2.87
N LEU A 70 -6.20 -0.81 -3.29
CA LEU A 70 -4.76 -0.69 -3.06
C LEU A 70 -4.45 -0.09 -1.68
N LEU A 71 -5.01 -0.67 -0.62
CA LEU A 71 -4.88 -0.24 0.77
C LEU A 71 -4.09 -1.28 1.57
N LEU A 72 -3.15 -0.82 2.40
CA LEU A 72 -2.31 -1.69 3.24
C LEU A 72 -2.95 -2.02 4.59
N THR A 73 -3.74 -1.11 5.15
CA THR A 73 -4.43 -1.31 6.43
C THR A 73 -5.93 -1.10 6.26
N GLU A 74 -6.72 -1.81 7.06
CA GLU A 74 -8.16 -1.61 7.14
C GLU A 74 -8.49 -0.32 7.91
N ALA A 75 -8.22 0.83 7.29
CA ALA A 75 -8.67 2.12 7.78
C ALA A 75 -10.11 2.41 7.30
N TYR A 76 -10.70 3.49 7.82
CA TYR A 76 -12.04 3.99 7.49
C TYR A 76 -12.39 3.88 5.98
N HIS A 77 -11.45 4.24 5.10
CA HIS A 77 -11.65 4.22 3.65
C HIS A 77 -11.99 2.85 3.06
N ALA A 78 -11.43 1.77 3.62
CA ALA A 78 -11.75 0.41 3.18
C ALA A 78 -13.18 0.01 3.53
N LYS A 79 -13.68 0.49 4.69
CA LYS A 79 -14.98 0.10 5.25
C LYS A 79 -16.14 1.00 4.80
N VAL A 80 -15.84 2.21 4.34
CA VAL A 80 -16.86 3.22 4.01
C VAL A 80 -16.76 3.72 2.58
N ASP A 81 -15.59 4.23 2.17
CA ASP A 81 -15.48 4.94 0.89
C ASP A 81 -15.53 4.01 -0.32
N VAL A 82 -14.85 2.86 -0.25
CA VAL A 82 -14.91 1.87 -1.33
C VAL A 82 -16.33 1.32 -1.51
N PRO A 83 -17.02 0.82 -0.46
CA PRO A 83 -18.41 0.37 -0.61
C PRO A 83 -19.35 1.45 -1.15
N ARG A 84 -19.21 2.70 -0.69
CA ARG A 84 -20.02 3.82 -1.18
C ARG A 84 -19.80 4.08 -2.67
N ALA A 85 -18.55 4.14 -3.12
CA ALA A 85 -18.22 4.37 -4.53
C ALA A 85 -18.75 3.24 -5.42
N VAL A 86 -18.65 1.98 -4.95
CA VAL A 86 -19.18 0.81 -5.66
C VAL A 86 -20.70 0.83 -5.73
N ALA A 87 -21.40 1.12 -4.63
CA ALA A 87 -22.86 1.22 -4.62
C ALA A 87 -23.37 2.30 -5.60
N GLU A 88 -22.70 3.45 -5.64
CA GLU A 88 -23.02 4.52 -6.59
C GLU A 88 -22.82 4.09 -8.05
N ALA A 89 -21.75 3.35 -8.34
CA ALA A 89 -21.46 2.84 -9.67
C ALA A 89 -22.50 1.80 -10.11
N THR A 90 -22.85 0.86 -9.23
CA THR A 90 -23.88 -0.17 -9.50
C THR A 90 -25.25 0.46 -9.71
N ALA A 91 -25.62 1.50 -8.94
CA ALA A 91 -26.89 2.20 -9.12
C ALA A 91 -26.98 2.96 -10.45
N ARG A 92 -25.84 3.37 -11.02
CA ARG A 92 -25.80 4.10 -12.30
C ARG A 92 -25.88 3.20 -13.53
N HIS A 93 -25.48 1.93 -13.40
CA HIS A 93 -25.36 1.00 -14.52
C HIS A 93 -26.16 -0.28 -14.26
N GLU A 94 -27.36 -0.37 -14.82
CA GLU A 94 -28.23 -1.54 -14.69
C GLU A 94 -27.55 -2.79 -15.29
N GLY A 95 -27.59 -3.91 -14.56
CA GLY A 95 -26.99 -5.18 -14.98
C GLY A 95 -25.47 -5.31 -14.72
N LEU A 96 -24.78 -4.24 -14.32
CA LEU A 96 -23.35 -4.29 -13.98
C LEU A 96 -23.12 -5.03 -12.67
N ARG A 97 -22.27 -6.06 -12.70
CA ARG A 97 -21.82 -6.78 -11.50
C ARG A 97 -20.43 -6.30 -11.08
N ILE A 98 -20.36 -5.65 -9.93
CA ILE A 98 -19.10 -5.20 -9.33
C ILE A 98 -18.80 -6.04 -8.09
N ARG A 99 -17.64 -6.70 -8.08
CA ARG A 99 -17.12 -7.41 -6.90
C ARG A 99 -15.92 -6.69 -6.32
N THR A 100 -16.04 -6.24 -5.07
CA THR A 100 -14.90 -5.70 -4.32
C THR A 100 -14.18 -6.82 -3.59
N THR A 101 -12.87 -6.93 -3.80
CA THR A 101 -12.03 -7.91 -3.09
C THR A 101 -11.67 -7.41 -1.70
N SER A 102 -11.03 -8.25 -0.90
CA SER A 102 -10.26 -7.74 0.25
C SER A 102 -9.17 -6.77 -0.23
N ILE A 103 -8.76 -5.87 0.65
CA ILE A 103 -7.65 -4.95 0.40
C ILE A 103 -6.33 -5.72 0.15
N LEU A 104 -5.27 -5.02 -0.29
CA LEU A 104 -3.92 -5.62 -0.33
C LEU A 104 -3.52 -6.14 1.04
N GLY A 105 -3.74 -5.34 2.08
CA GLY A 105 -3.44 -5.73 3.46
C GLY A 105 -1.93 -5.74 3.74
N LEU A 106 -1.57 -6.29 4.91
CA LEU A 106 -0.18 -6.44 5.35
C LEU A 106 0.28 -7.88 5.11
N GLU A 107 0.64 -8.17 3.87
CA GLU A 107 1.11 -9.50 3.47
C GLU A 107 2.56 -9.73 3.93
N ALA A 108 2.87 -10.96 4.35
CA ALA A 108 4.21 -11.32 4.81
C ALA A 108 5.27 -11.13 3.70
N CYS A 109 4.90 -11.32 2.43
CA CYS A 109 5.78 -11.09 1.28
C CYS A 109 6.20 -9.61 1.14
N PHE A 110 5.46 -8.66 1.71
CA PHE A 110 5.86 -7.25 1.68
C PHE A 110 7.10 -6.98 2.54
N LEU A 111 7.43 -7.85 3.49
CA LEU A 111 8.71 -7.78 4.21
C LEU A 111 9.90 -8.02 3.27
N GLU A 112 9.76 -8.85 2.23
CA GLU A 112 10.80 -9.02 1.20
C GLU A 112 11.01 -7.72 0.42
N VAL A 113 9.91 -7.04 0.09
CA VAL A 113 9.96 -5.76 -0.63
C VAL A 113 10.61 -4.69 0.25
N LEU A 114 10.24 -4.63 1.53
CA LEU A 114 10.89 -3.73 2.49
C LEU A 114 12.38 -4.03 2.61
N ASP A 115 12.79 -5.30 2.64
CA ASP A 115 14.20 -5.67 2.67
C ASP A 115 14.95 -5.16 1.43
N VAL A 116 14.34 -5.23 0.23
CA VAL A 116 14.93 -4.66 -0.99
C VAL A 116 15.08 -3.14 -0.84
N ARG A 117 14.01 -2.42 -0.48
CA ARG A 117 14.04 -0.96 -0.30
C ARG A 117 15.06 -0.53 0.76
N MET A 118 15.16 -1.28 1.85
CA MET A 118 16.14 -1.06 2.90
C MET A 118 17.57 -1.25 2.39
N ARG A 119 17.86 -2.35 1.69
CA ARG A 119 19.21 -2.57 1.13
C ARG A 119 19.62 -1.45 0.18
N ASP A 120 18.70 -0.96 -0.64
CA ASP A 120 18.97 0.15 -1.56
C ASP A 120 19.31 1.44 -0.79
N ALA A 121 18.53 1.78 0.24
CA ALA A 121 18.79 2.94 1.08
C ALA A 121 20.12 2.83 1.86
N LEU A 122 20.43 1.66 2.41
CA LEU A 122 21.68 1.42 3.14
C LEU A 122 22.90 1.51 2.22
N ARG A 123 22.79 0.98 0.99
CA ARG A 123 23.84 1.10 -0.04
C ARG A 123 24.07 2.57 -0.42
N ALA A 124 23.01 3.32 -0.65
CA ALA A 124 23.09 4.74 -0.98
C ALA A 124 23.77 5.54 0.15
N ALA A 125 23.44 5.23 1.41
CA ALA A 125 24.02 5.85 2.59
C ALA A 125 25.39 5.26 3.01
N ARG A 126 25.92 4.26 2.29
CA ARG A 126 27.17 3.54 2.60
C ARG A 126 27.21 2.93 4.01
N VAL A 127 26.05 2.53 4.51
CA VAL A 127 25.88 1.89 5.82
C VAL A 127 26.22 0.41 5.73
N ARG A 128 27.03 -0.08 6.67
CA ARG A 128 27.49 -1.48 6.70
C ARG A 128 26.90 -2.31 7.84
N GLU A 129 26.40 -1.64 8.87
CA GLU A 129 25.87 -2.28 10.07
C GLU A 129 24.62 -1.56 10.56
N LEU A 130 23.76 -2.29 11.25
CA LEU A 130 22.54 -1.80 11.87
C LEU A 130 22.40 -2.42 13.26
N ASP A 131 21.90 -1.64 14.20
CA ASP A 131 21.61 -2.08 15.58
C ASP A 131 20.14 -1.92 15.97
N ALA A 132 19.34 -1.22 15.15
CA ALA A 132 17.90 -1.09 15.30
C ALA A 132 17.20 -0.76 13.97
N LEU A 133 15.92 -1.12 13.85
CA LEU A 133 15.07 -0.69 12.75
C LEU A 133 13.78 -0.04 13.24
N VAL A 134 13.28 0.95 12.52
CA VAL A 134 11.94 1.49 12.73
C VAL A 134 11.08 1.15 11.52
N LEU A 135 9.87 0.64 11.73
CA LEU A 135 8.88 0.43 10.68
C LEU A 135 7.89 1.58 10.70
N ALA A 136 8.05 2.54 9.79
CA ALA A 136 7.16 3.68 9.66
C ALA A 136 5.95 3.34 8.80
N ALA A 137 4.74 3.57 9.32
CA ALA A 137 3.48 3.39 8.62
C ALA A 137 2.60 4.65 8.74
N ALA A 138 1.49 4.71 8.00
CA ALA A 138 0.60 5.87 8.04
C ALA A 138 0.00 6.14 9.44
N GLY A 139 -0.35 5.08 10.17
CA GLY A 139 -1.12 5.15 11.40
C GLY A 139 -2.63 5.29 11.15
N SER A 140 -3.41 4.87 12.14
CA SER A 140 -4.88 4.88 12.10
C SER A 140 -5.44 5.26 13.47
N SER A 141 -6.65 5.79 13.52
CA SER A 141 -7.42 5.91 14.77
C SER A 141 -7.89 4.53 15.27
N ASP A 142 -7.93 3.53 14.40
CA ASP A 142 -8.21 2.14 14.76
C ASP A 142 -6.97 1.50 15.41
N ALA A 143 -7.07 1.22 16.72
CA ALA A 143 -6.01 0.58 17.49
C ALA A 143 -5.63 -0.81 16.97
N LEU A 144 -6.57 -1.58 16.40
CA LEU A 144 -6.30 -2.91 15.84
C LEU A 144 -5.44 -2.82 14.58
N ALA A 145 -5.67 -1.81 13.74
CA ALA A 145 -4.82 -1.56 12.58
C ALA A 145 -3.37 -1.25 13.01
N ASN A 146 -3.18 -0.40 14.02
CA ASN A 146 -1.85 -0.08 14.55
C ASN A 146 -1.18 -1.29 15.21
N GLN A 147 -1.94 -2.12 15.95
CA GLN A 147 -1.42 -3.36 16.52
C GLN A 147 -0.96 -4.36 15.45
N THR A 148 -1.62 -4.40 14.30
CA THR A 148 -1.23 -5.25 13.18
C THR A 148 0.13 -4.81 12.60
N VAL A 149 0.34 -3.50 12.44
CA VAL A 149 1.66 -2.94 12.05
C VAL A 149 2.71 -3.25 13.12
N ALA A 150 2.40 -3.09 14.40
CA ALA A 150 3.32 -3.41 15.49
C ALA A 150 3.68 -4.91 15.53
N ARG A 151 2.76 -5.80 15.17
CA ARG A 151 3.05 -7.23 15.00
C ARG A 151 3.98 -7.48 13.82
N LEU A 152 3.71 -6.85 12.68
CA LEU A 152 4.55 -6.95 11.49
C LEU A 152 5.98 -6.48 11.77
N ALA A 153 6.14 -5.36 12.50
CA ALA A 153 7.44 -4.85 12.95
C ALA A 153 8.21 -5.90 13.77
N ARG A 154 7.55 -6.59 14.71
CA ARG A 154 8.17 -7.65 15.51
C ARG A 154 8.61 -8.84 14.65
N VAL A 155 7.78 -9.28 13.71
CA VAL A 155 8.12 -10.37 12.77
C VAL A 155 9.33 -9.99 11.93
N TRP A 156 9.36 -8.76 11.43
CA TRP A 156 10.48 -8.24 10.65
C TRP A 156 11.77 -8.17 11.49
N GLY A 157 11.67 -7.77 12.77
CA GLY A 157 12.78 -7.79 13.70
C GLY A 157 13.35 -9.17 14.00
N GLN A 158 12.48 -10.18 14.17
CA GLN A 158 12.91 -11.57 14.37
C GLN A 158 13.71 -12.10 13.19
N ARG A 159 13.28 -11.77 11.97
CA ARG A 159 13.98 -12.13 10.73
C ARG A 159 15.41 -11.58 10.68
N HIS A 160 15.59 -10.32 11.08
CA HIS A 160 16.89 -9.64 11.04
C HIS A 160 17.71 -9.74 12.33
N LYS A 161 17.13 -10.33 13.40
CA LYS A 161 17.69 -10.36 14.75
C LYS A 161 18.03 -8.96 15.27
N LEU A 162 17.19 -7.98 14.93
CA LEU A 162 17.32 -6.59 15.37
C LEU A 162 16.08 -6.18 16.16
N PRO A 163 16.23 -5.29 17.17
CA PRO A 163 15.09 -4.65 17.80
C PRO A 163 14.39 -3.75 16.77
N VAL A 164 13.07 -3.88 16.70
CA VAL A 164 12.24 -3.11 15.76
C VAL A 164 11.07 -2.46 16.46
N SER A 165 10.92 -1.15 16.24
CA SER A 165 9.77 -0.39 16.73
C SER A 165 8.87 0.01 15.57
N ALA A 166 7.55 -0.12 15.75
CA ALA A 166 6.61 0.50 14.82
C ALA A 166 6.48 1.99 15.14
N ALA A 167 6.39 2.80 14.10
CA ALA A 167 6.13 4.22 14.21
C ALA A 167 5.06 4.65 13.21
N PHE A 168 4.33 5.70 13.53
CA PHE A 168 3.16 6.12 12.78
C PHE A 168 3.28 7.60 12.40
N ALA A 169 3.00 7.90 11.12
CA ALA A 169 3.07 9.25 10.59
C ALA A 169 1.87 10.11 11.04
N SER A 170 0.79 9.49 11.52
CA SER A 170 -0.44 10.15 11.96
C SER A 170 -1.20 9.29 12.98
N ALA A 171 -2.19 9.90 13.65
CA ALA A 171 -3.23 9.29 14.48
C ALA A 171 -2.80 8.45 15.70
N ALA A 172 -1.54 7.99 15.77
CA ALA A 172 -1.01 7.21 16.88
C ALA A 172 0.46 7.55 17.13
N PRO A 173 0.93 7.51 18.39
CA PRO A 173 2.36 7.54 18.69
C PRO A 173 2.98 6.12 18.65
N PRO A 174 4.31 6.00 18.56
CA PRO A 174 5.27 7.09 18.40
C PRO A 174 5.40 7.54 16.94
N ALA A 175 5.77 8.81 16.73
CA ALA A 175 6.23 9.27 15.41
C ALA A 175 7.61 8.67 15.08
N ALA A 176 7.97 8.63 13.79
CA ALA A 176 9.24 8.01 13.35
C ALA A 176 10.48 8.61 14.07
N GLY A 177 10.54 9.93 14.20
CA GLY A 177 11.62 10.59 14.93
C GLY A 177 11.63 10.29 16.44
N GLU A 178 10.47 10.03 17.05
CA GLU A 178 10.38 9.64 18.47
C GLU A 178 10.90 8.22 18.68
N ALA A 179 10.54 7.29 17.79
CA ALA A 179 11.06 5.92 17.83
C ALA A 179 12.58 5.88 17.66
N VAL A 180 13.12 6.69 16.74
CA VAL A 180 14.58 6.85 16.57
C VAL A 180 15.23 7.41 17.83
N ARG A 181 14.68 8.48 18.41
CA ARG A 181 15.20 9.07 19.67
C ARG A 181 15.19 8.08 20.82
N ALA A 182 14.13 7.27 20.95
CA ALA A 182 14.04 6.23 21.98
C ALA A 182 15.18 5.21 21.84
N PHE A 183 15.44 4.71 20.64
CA PHE A 183 16.57 3.81 20.40
C PHE A 183 17.94 4.46 20.66
N ARG A 184 18.10 5.74 20.33
CA ARG A 184 19.34 6.47 20.66
C ARG A 184 19.54 6.62 22.16
N ALA A 185 18.47 6.80 22.93
CA ALA A 185 18.52 6.85 24.40
C ALA A 185 18.92 5.50 25.01
N GLU A 186 18.60 4.39 24.34
CA GLU A 186 19.08 3.05 24.68
C GLU A 186 20.53 2.78 24.24
N GLY A 187 21.23 3.77 23.67
CA GLY A 187 22.63 3.67 23.25
C GLY A 187 22.83 3.20 21.81
N ARG A 188 21.76 2.93 21.04
CA ARG A 188 21.85 2.55 19.63
C ARG A 188 22.29 3.74 18.76
N ARG A 189 23.06 3.46 17.71
CA ARG A 189 23.71 4.44 16.84
C ARG A 189 23.43 4.20 15.35
N HIS A 190 23.20 2.96 14.94
CA HIS A 190 22.98 2.59 13.54
C HIS A 190 21.52 2.21 13.28
N ILE A 191 20.65 3.22 13.40
CA ILE A 191 19.20 3.07 13.30
C ILE A 191 18.74 3.43 11.90
N ALA A 192 18.02 2.54 11.24
CA ALA A 192 17.42 2.83 9.93
C ALA A 192 15.91 2.66 9.95
N VAL A 193 15.22 3.34 9.03
CA VAL A 193 13.74 3.37 8.99
C VAL A 193 13.24 2.80 7.68
N ALA A 194 12.35 1.81 7.75
CA ALA A 194 11.63 1.28 6.60
C ALA A 194 10.27 1.96 6.44
N SER A 195 9.96 2.33 5.20
CA SER A 195 8.71 3.00 4.83
C SER A 195 7.65 2.00 4.38
N LEU A 196 6.78 1.57 5.30
CA LEU A 196 5.59 0.76 5.00
C LEU A 196 4.45 1.65 4.47
N PHE A 197 4.67 2.16 3.27
CA PHE A 197 3.72 2.94 2.48
C PHE A 197 3.69 2.39 1.07
N LEU A 198 2.55 2.53 0.38
CA LEU A 198 2.45 2.06 -1.00
C LEU A 198 3.23 2.96 -1.97
N ALA A 199 3.19 4.27 -1.76
CA ALA A 199 3.77 5.27 -2.66
C ALA A 199 4.30 6.50 -1.90
N PRO A 200 5.19 7.30 -2.51
CA PRO A 200 5.62 8.58 -1.95
C PRO A 200 4.48 9.59 -1.77
N GLY A 201 4.69 10.58 -0.91
CA GLY A 201 3.70 11.61 -0.59
C GLY A 201 3.93 12.24 0.77
N PHE A 202 3.02 13.12 1.19
CA PHE A 202 3.18 13.92 2.41
C PHE A 202 3.52 13.11 3.67
N LEU A 203 2.78 12.02 3.97
CA LEU A 203 3.00 11.23 5.17
C LEU A 203 4.35 10.48 5.19
N PRO A 204 4.71 9.67 4.16
CA PRO A 204 6.02 9.01 4.15
C PRO A 204 7.18 10.03 4.13
N ASP A 205 7.05 11.12 3.38
CA ASP A 205 8.08 12.17 3.33
C ASP A 205 8.28 12.82 4.70
N ARG A 206 7.18 13.17 5.40
CA ARG A 206 7.27 13.74 6.74
C ARG A 206 7.84 12.75 7.75
N ALA A 207 7.51 11.48 7.64
CA ALA A 207 8.09 10.44 8.49
C ALA A 207 9.60 10.29 8.25
N ALA A 208 10.05 10.35 6.99
CA ALA A 208 11.45 10.30 6.62
C ALA A 208 12.23 11.51 7.16
N GLU A 209 11.71 12.72 6.97
CA GLU A 209 12.29 13.97 7.52
C GLU A 209 12.49 13.86 9.04
N LEU A 210 11.43 13.52 9.77
CA LEU A 210 11.46 13.39 11.24
C LEU A 210 12.45 12.33 11.71
N ALA A 211 12.58 11.22 10.98
CA ALA A 211 13.53 10.16 11.28
C ALA A 211 14.99 10.63 11.09
N LEU A 212 15.28 11.29 9.97
CA LEU A 212 16.61 11.81 9.66
C LEU A 212 17.02 12.91 10.66
N GLU A 213 16.12 13.85 10.97
CA GLU A 213 16.32 14.88 12.00
C GLU A 213 16.63 14.27 13.39
N ALA A 214 16.03 13.12 13.71
CA ALA A 214 16.28 12.40 14.95
C ALA A 214 17.61 11.60 14.97
N GLY A 215 18.28 11.48 13.83
CA GLY A 215 19.55 10.79 13.68
C GLY A 215 19.45 9.37 13.11
N ALA A 216 18.39 9.05 12.35
CA ALA A 216 18.38 7.83 11.54
C ALA A 216 19.46 7.94 10.45
N ILE A 217 20.18 6.84 10.20
CA ILE A 217 21.29 6.83 9.24
C ILE A 217 20.85 6.49 7.80
N ALA A 218 19.65 5.94 7.65
CA ALA A 218 19.03 5.66 6.36
C ALA A 218 17.50 5.55 6.53
N VAL A 219 16.77 5.95 5.49
CA VAL A 219 15.33 5.74 5.36
C VAL A 219 15.05 5.13 4.00
N SER A 220 14.26 4.04 3.94
CA SER A 220 13.90 3.43 2.68
C SER A 220 12.83 4.21 1.92
N ASP A 221 12.82 4.05 0.60
CA ASP A 221 11.65 4.38 -0.18
C ASP A 221 10.44 3.53 0.22
N PRO A 222 9.20 4.00 -0.06
CA PRO A 222 7.99 3.19 0.02
C PRO A 222 8.07 1.88 -0.79
N LEU A 223 7.11 0.97 -0.55
CA LEU A 223 7.01 -0.30 -1.28
C LEU A 223 7.06 -0.10 -2.79
N GLY A 224 6.32 0.89 -3.30
CA GLY A 224 6.36 1.31 -4.69
C GLY A 224 5.76 0.29 -5.65
N ALA A 225 6.07 0.46 -6.94
CA ALA A 225 5.81 -0.58 -7.93
C ALA A 225 6.82 -1.71 -7.73
N HIS A 226 6.33 -2.90 -7.41
CA HIS A 226 7.16 -4.09 -7.24
C HIS A 226 6.39 -5.33 -7.70
N PRO A 227 7.04 -6.31 -8.36
CA PRO A 227 6.38 -7.52 -8.85
C PRO A 227 5.59 -8.28 -7.79
N GLU A 228 6.07 -8.35 -6.54
CA GLU A 228 5.32 -8.98 -5.44
C GLU A 228 3.97 -8.31 -5.15
N LEU A 229 3.90 -6.97 -5.22
CA LEU A 229 2.64 -6.27 -5.03
C LEU A 229 1.68 -6.54 -6.20
N ALA A 230 2.22 -6.61 -7.43
CA ALA A 230 1.44 -6.99 -8.61
C ALA A 230 0.87 -8.41 -8.51
N ARG A 231 1.65 -9.37 -7.97
CA ARG A 231 1.19 -10.74 -7.70
C ARG A 231 0.06 -10.77 -6.68
N ILE A 232 0.14 -9.98 -5.62
CA ILE A 232 -0.96 -9.88 -4.64
C ILE A 232 -2.21 -9.27 -5.28
N ILE A 233 -2.09 -8.23 -6.11
CA ILE A 233 -3.22 -7.67 -6.86
C ILE A 233 -3.92 -8.76 -7.70
N LEU A 234 -3.13 -9.57 -8.43
CA LEU A 234 -3.67 -10.67 -9.24
C LEU A 234 -4.30 -11.77 -8.40
N ALA A 235 -3.72 -12.09 -7.24
CA ALA A 235 -4.28 -13.06 -6.31
C ALA A 235 -5.64 -12.59 -5.75
N ARG A 236 -5.75 -11.31 -5.35
CA ARG A 236 -7.03 -10.71 -4.95
C ARG A 236 -8.05 -10.75 -6.07
N TYR A 237 -7.63 -10.36 -7.27
CA TYR A 237 -8.48 -10.41 -8.46
C TYR A 237 -9.00 -11.82 -8.73
N ALA A 238 -8.15 -12.84 -8.68
CA ALA A 238 -8.54 -14.22 -8.96
C ALA A 238 -9.64 -14.70 -8.00
N VAL A 239 -9.53 -14.39 -6.70
CA VAL A 239 -10.58 -14.70 -5.72
C VAL A 239 -11.88 -13.97 -6.07
N GLY A 240 -11.82 -12.66 -6.33
CA GLY A 240 -13.01 -11.88 -6.69
C GLY A 240 -13.67 -12.30 -8.00
N ALA A 241 -12.88 -12.74 -8.98
CA ALA A 241 -13.38 -13.22 -10.27
C ALA A 241 -14.11 -14.56 -10.13
N VAL A 242 -13.63 -15.48 -9.30
CA VAL A 242 -14.30 -16.76 -9.03
C VAL A 242 -15.69 -16.54 -8.43
N GLU A 243 -15.85 -15.55 -7.57
CA GLU A 243 -17.14 -15.21 -6.94
C GLU A 243 -18.17 -14.59 -7.91
N LEU A 244 -17.74 -14.20 -9.11
CA LEU A 244 -18.63 -13.71 -10.17
C LEU A 244 -19.09 -14.82 -11.13
N VAL A 245 -18.47 -16.00 -11.08
CA VAL A 245 -18.89 -17.14 -11.90
C VAL A 245 -20.20 -17.70 -11.34
N PRO A 246 -21.31 -17.72 -12.11
CA PRO A 246 -22.52 -18.38 -11.67
C PRO A 246 -22.25 -19.87 -11.45
N VAL A 247 -22.62 -20.37 -10.26
CA VAL A 247 -22.59 -21.80 -9.91
C VAL A 247 -23.74 -22.53 -10.57
#